data_AF-A0A967LTA5-F1
#
_entry.id   AF-A0A967LTA5-F1
#
_cell.length_a   1.000
_cell.length_b   1.000
_cell.length_c   1.000
_cell.angle_alpha   90.00
_cell.angle_beta   90.00
_cell.angle_gamma   90.00
#
_symmetry.space_group_name_H-M   'P 1'
#
loop_
_entity.id
_entity.type
_entity.pdbx_description
1 polymer ?
#
loop_
_entity_poly.entity_id
_entity_poly.type
_entity_poly.pdbx_seq_one_letter_code
_entity_poly.pdbx_strand_id
1 'polypeptide(L)'
;MRIAVLTLAGLGIAGGARAQAFDVPSFMPPRPGDDIGAYISTLGDFGIQGIWRQQGSLNLGLRLGFIDYDFDDAITVGAETWGGIVRAGPEFPLDVTWTLGLGAGFNGGTTLFEVPLGLSMGRMLDAGTLPIQLYGHPRIALVHFSSDVVDDTDLEFLFDLGADFHISPDWKLR
;
A
#
# COMPACT_ATOMS: atom_id res chain seq x y z
N MET A 1 10.74 4.10 -34.75
CA MET A 1 10.92 4.71 -33.41
C MET A 1 10.51 3.66 -32.39
N ARG A 2 11.46 3.06 -31.67
CA ARG A 2 11.21 1.97 -30.72
C ARG A 2 10.91 2.59 -29.35
N ILE A 3 9.69 2.39 -28.85
CA ILE A 3 9.29 2.82 -27.50
C ILE A 3 9.79 1.75 -26.54
N ALA A 4 10.69 2.12 -25.64
CA ALA A 4 11.14 1.28 -24.53
C ALA A 4 10.14 1.45 -23.38
N VAL A 5 9.47 0.36 -23.00
CA VAL A 5 8.67 0.28 -21.77
C VAL A 5 9.65 -0.08 -20.65
N LEU A 6 9.81 0.82 -19.68
CA LEU A 6 10.63 0.58 -18.50
C LEU A 6 9.72 0.07 -17.38
N THR A 7 9.65 -1.25 -17.22
CA THR A 7 8.97 -1.89 -16.09
C THR A 7 9.94 -1.89 -14.91
N LEU A 8 9.66 -1.12 -13.86
CA LEU A 8 10.45 -1.16 -12.63
C LEU A 8 9.89 -2.28 -11.73
N ALA A 9 10.53 -3.45 -11.77
CA ALA A 9 10.24 -4.55 -10.87
C ALA A 9 10.83 -4.22 -9.48
N GLY A 10 9.97 -4.15 -8.46
CA GLY A 10 10.39 -4.00 -7.07
C GLY A 10 11.13 -5.25 -6.59
N LEU A 11 12.34 -5.09 -6.06
CA LEU A 11 13.08 -6.11 -5.34
C LEU A 11 12.49 -6.27 -3.93
N GLY A 12 11.52 -7.15 -3.78
CA GLY A 12 11.03 -7.61 -2.47
C GLY A 12 11.91 -8.75 -1.95
N ILE A 13 12.38 -8.65 -0.71
CA ILE A 13 12.98 -9.78 0.01
C ILE A 13 11.83 -10.74 0.30
N ALA A 14 11.92 -11.97 -0.21
CA ALA A 14 10.88 -12.98 -0.07
C ALA A 14 10.68 -13.39 1.40
N GLY A 15 9.74 -12.72 2.09
CA GLY A 15 9.02 -13.31 3.21
C GLY A 15 8.16 -14.46 2.69
N GLY A 16 7.95 -15.51 3.50
CA GLY A 16 7.24 -16.72 3.08
C GLY A 16 5.95 -16.40 2.33
N ALA A 17 5.65 -17.19 1.28
CA ALA A 17 4.54 -17.01 0.33
C ALA A 17 3.11 -17.04 0.94
N ARG A 18 2.96 -16.89 2.25
CA ARG A 18 1.70 -16.80 2.98
C ARG A 18 1.35 -15.36 3.42
N ALA A 19 2.33 -14.47 3.35
CA ALA A 19 2.31 -13.08 3.81
C ALA A 19 2.12 -12.06 2.68
N GLN A 20 1.58 -12.46 1.52
CA GLN A 20 1.10 -11.49 0.53
C GLN A 20 -0.25 -10.94 1.02
N ALA A 21 -0.16 -10.31 2.19
CA ALA A 21 -1.25 -9.69 2.88
C ALA A 21 -1.89 -8.64 1.98
N PHE A 22 -3.17 -8.39 2.19
CA PHE A 22 -4.01 -7.53 1.36
C PHE A 22 -3.64 -6.06 1.57
N ASP A 23 -2.38 -5.71 1.28
CA ASP A 23 -1.64 -4.48 1.34
C ASP A 23 -2.28 -3.29 2.07
N VAL A 24 -2.87 -3.43 3.26
CA VAL A 24 -3.63 -2.37 3.95
C VAL A 24 -2.90 -2.02 5.24
N PRO A 25 -2.44 -0.78 5.49
CA PRO A 25 -2.73 0.39 4.71
C PRO A 25 -1.98 0.30 3.38
N SER A 26 -2.67 0.72 2.34
CA SER A 26 -2.08 0.84 1.01
C SER A 26 -0.83 1.68 1.06
N PHE A 27 0.14 1.21 0.29
CA PHE A 27 1.32 1.94 -0.05
C PHE A 27 1.03 3.43 -0.33
N MET A 28 1.54 4.32 0.53
CA MET A 28 1.23 5.76 0.49
C MET A 28 2.44 6.64 0.81
N PRO A 29 2.57 7.81 0.17
CA PRO A 29 3.60 8.78 0.50
C PRO A 29 3.31 9.41 1.88
N PRO A 30 4.30 10.05 2.52
CA PRO A 30 4.13 10.68 3.84
C PRO A 30 3.09 11.79 3.88
N ARG A 31 2.66 12.30 2.73
CA ARG A 31 1.60 13.31 2.62
C ARG A 31 0.51 12.79 1.69
N PRO A 32 -0.31 11.83 2.14
CA PRO A 32 -1.43 11.35 1.35
C PRO A 32 -2.44 12.49 1.23
N GLY A 33 -2.72 12.95 0.02
CA GLY A 33 -3.80 13.89 -0.29
C GLY A 33 -5.18 13.21 -0.26
N ASP A 34 -6.21 13.98 -0.60
CA ASP A 34 -7.47 13.41 -1.07
C ASP A 34 -7.20 12.64 -2.37
N ASP A 35 -7.74 11.43 -2.50
CA ASP A 35 -7.38 10.54 -3.59
C ASP A 35 -8.54 9.65 -4.00
N ILE A 36 -8.66 9.40 -5.30
CA ILE A 36 -9.46 8.31 -5.85
C ILE A 36 -8.64 7.65 -6.93
N GLY A 37 -8.47 6.33 -6.83
CA GLY A 37 -7.54 5.63 -7.70
C GLY A 37 -7.81 4.15 -7.80
N ALA A 38 -7.00 3.50 -8.62
CA ALA A 38 -6.96 2.06 -8.77
C ALA A 38 -5.52 1.57 -8.77
N TYR A 39 -5.30 0.42 -8.15
CA TYR A 39 -4.04 -0.32 -8.16
C TYR A 39 -4.22 -1.59 -8.98
N ILE A 40 -3.17 -1.95 -9.71
CA ILE A 40 -3.05 -3.28 -10.30
C ILE A 40 -1.97 -4.01 -9.52
N SER A 41 -2.25 -5.23 -9.10
CA SER A 41 -1.31 -6.07 -8.37
C SER A 41 -1.07 -7.38 -9.12
N THR A 42 0.14 -7.91 -9.01
CA THR A 42 0.49 -9.26 -9.45
C THR A 42 0.38 -10.27 -8.29
N LEU A 43 -0.47 -9.98 -7.31
CA LEU A 43 -0.89 -10.95 -6.30
C LEU A 43 -1.86 -11.91 -6.99
N GLY A 44 -1.68 -13.23 -6.80
CA GLY A 44 -2.34 -14.21 -7.67
C GLY A 44 -1.89 -14.06 -9.13
N ASP A 45 -2.80 -14.24 -10.07
CA ASP A 45 -2.56 -14.01 -11.49
C ASP A 45 -2.83 -12.56 -11.88
N PHE A 46 -3.88 -11.98 -11.28
CA PHE A 46 -4.25 -10.58 -11.49
C PHE A 46 -5.04 -10.04 -10.31
N GLY A 47 -4.69 -8.85 -9.82
CA GLY A 47 -5.51 -8.14 -8.85
C GLY A 47 -5.78 -6.70 -9.27
N ILE A 48 -6.98 -6.22 -8.96
CA ILE A 48 -7.37 -4.82 -9.09
C ILE A 48 -7.97 -4.33 -7.78
N GLN A 49 -7.57 -3.15 -7.35
CA GLN A 49 -8.08 -2.57 -6.10
C GLN A 49 -8.41 -1.10 -6.30
N GLY A 50 -9.66 -0.72 -6.02
CA GLY A 50 -10.06 0.67 -5.93
C GLY A 50 -9.68 1.25 -4.57
N ILE A 51 -9.37 2.55 -4.56
CA ILE A 51 -9.12 3.31 -3.35
C ILE A 51 -9.85 4.64 -3.36
N TRP A 52 -10.30 5.05 -2.19
CA TRP A 52 -10.73 6.40 -1.92
C TRP A 52 -10.07 6.89 -0.62
N ARG A 53 -9.60 8.13 -0.60
CA ARG A 53 -9.00 8.79 0.56
C ARG A 53 -9.52 10.21 0.72
N GLN A 54 -9.67 10.62 1.96
CA GLN A 54 -10.04 11.97 2.32
C GLN A 54 -9.30 12.42 3.58
N GLN A 55 -8.69 13.60 3.50
CA GLN A 55 -8.16 14.32 4.64
C GLN A 55 -9.27 14.98 5.44
N GLY A 56 -9.13 14.98 6.76
CA GLY A 56 -10.10 15.59 7.66
C GLY A 56 -9.69 15.42 9.11
N SER A 57 -10.67 15.43 10.01
CA SER A 57 -10.39 15.26 11.44
C SER A 57 -9.78 13.90 11.78
N LEU A 58 -10.10 12.85 11.00
CA LEU A 58 -9.58 11.50 11.22
C LEU A 58 -8.66 11.00 10.10
N ASN A 59 -8.54 11.68 8.95
CA ASN A 59 -7.88 11.16 7.73
C ASN A 59 -8.27 9.70 7.42
N LEU A 60 -9.13 9.49 6.44
CA LEU A 60 -9.71 8.17 6.17
C LEU A 60 -9.39 7.72 4.76
N GLY A 61 -9.02 6.44 4.63
CA GLY A 61 -8.95 5.72 3.36
C GLY A 61 -9.81 4.47 3.41
N LEU A 62 -10.43 4.13 2.27
CA LEU A 62 -11.21 2.92 2.06
C LEU A 62 -10.73 2.22 0.79
N ARG A 63 -10.72 0.89 0.81
CA ARG A 63 -10.32 0.04 -0.32
C ARG A 63 -11.27 -1.11 -0.52
N LEU A 64 -11.44 -1.45 -1.79
CA LEU A 64 -12.14 -2.65 -2.24
C LEU A 64 -11.35 -3.23 -3.41
N GLY A 65 -11.12 -4.54 -3.38
CA GLY A 65 -10.35 -5.21 -4.40
C GLY A 65 -10.89 -6.57 -4.78
N PHE A 66 -10.41 -7.03 -5.92
CA PHE A 66 -10.63 -8.35 -6.47
C PHE A 66 -9.29 -8.92 -6.90
N ILE A 67 -9.02 -10.16 -6.55
CA ILE A 67 -7.80 -10.89 -6.90
C ILE A 67 -8.20 -12.23 -7.50
N ASP A 68 -7.75 -12.46 -8.72
CA ASP A 68 -7.87 -13.70 -9.49
C ASP A 68 -6.69 -14.62 -9.14
N TYR A 69 -6.99 -15.83 -8.69
CA TYR A 69 -6.03 -16.93 -8.60
C TYR A 69 -6.48 -18.04 -9.56
N ASP A 70 -5.52 -18.79 -10.13
CA ASP A 70 -5.71 -19.89 -11.09
C ASP A 70 -6.96 -20.78 -10.90
N PHE A 71 -7.41 -20.98 -9.66
CA PHE A 71 -8.56 -21.83 -9.31
C PHE A 71 -9.59 -21.21 -8.36
N ASP A 72 -9.38 -19.98 -7.87
CA ASP A 72 -10.31 -19.31 -6.94
C ASP A 72 -10.14 -17.78 -6.96
N ASP A 73 -11.19 -17.07 -6.59
CA ASP A 73 -11.21 -15.62 -6.55
C ASP A 73 -11.21 -15.11 -5.11
N ALA A 74 -10.57 -13.96 -4.86
CA ALA A 74 -10.65 -13.29 -3.58
C ALA A 74 -11.23 -11.88 -3.70
N ILE A 75 -12.08 -11.53 -2.75
CA ILE A 75 -12.52 -10.15 -2.54
C ILE A 75 -11.76 -9.59 -1.35
N THR A 76 -11.26 -8.37 -1.48
CA THR A 76 -10.53 -7.68 -0.42
C THR A 76 -11.22 -6.38 -0.04
N VAL A 77 -11.20 -6.05 1.25
CA VAL A 77 -11.68 -4.78 1.78
C VAL A 77 -10.68 -4.23 2.77
N GLY A 78 -10.58 -2.91 2.85
CA GLY A 78 -9.67 -2.29 3.78
C GLY A 78 -10.08 -0.89 4.16
N ALA A 79 -9.63 -0.49 5.34
CA ALA A 79 -9.69 0.87 5.82
C ALA A 79 -8.32 1.29 6.37
N GLU A 80 -8.01 2.58 6.28
CA GLU A 80 -6.76 3.12 6.78
C GLU A 80 -6.93 4.54 7.32
N THR A 81 -6.05 4.92 8.23
CA THR A 81 -5.91 6.28 8.76
C THR A 81 -4.44 6.61 8.93
N TRP A 82 -4.13 7.92 8.96
CA TRP A 82 -2.76 8.40 9.04
C TRP A 82 -2.65 9.76 9.72
N GLY A 83 -1.46 10.09 10.20
CA GLY A 83 -1.17 11.40 10.77
C GLY A 83 0.30 11.79 10.67
N GLY A 84 0.55 13.09 10.44
CA GLY A 84 1.89 13.63 10.31
C GLY A 84 2.66 13.58 11.63
N ILE A 85 3.93 13.17 11.58
CA ILE A 85 4.87 13.18 12.71
C ILE A 85 5.88 14.31 12.52
N VAL A 86 6.61 14.29 11.40
CA VAL A 86 7.68 15.25 11.10
C VAL A 86 7.49 15.79 9.70
N ARG A 87 7.73 17.09 9.53
CA ARG A 87 7.84 17.72 8.21
C ARG A 87 9.29 17.94 7.86
N ALA A 88 9.64 17.69 6.61
CA ALA A 88 10.98 17.94 6.10
C ALA A 88 11.41 19.40 6.38
N GLY A 89 12.60 19.57 6.92
CA GLY A 89 13.20 20.85 7.28
C GLY A 89 14.74 20.79 7.31
N PRO A 90 15.40 21.86 7.80
CA PRO A 90 16.86 21.93 7.85
C PRO A 90 17.52 20.85 8.71
N GLU A 91 16.85 20.44 9.80
CA GLU A 91 17.38 19.48 10.78
C GLU A 91 17.07 18.03 10.41
N PHE A 92 15.97 17.80 9.69
CA PHE A 92 15.56 16.47 9.27
C PHE A 92 14.96 16.52 7.85
N PRO A 93 15.59 15.88 6.85
CA PRO A 93 15.28 16.12 5.44
C PRO A 93 14.05 15.36 4.91
N LEU A 94 13.37 14.55 5.73
CA LEU A 94 12.26 13.71 5.27
C LEU A 94 10.94 14.14 5.92
N ASP A 95 9.85 13.96 5.19
CA ASP A 95 8.51 13.92 5.75
C ASP A 95 8.25 12.55 6.35
N VAL A 96 7.57 12.52 7.50
CA VAL A 96 7.26 11.28 8.23
C VAL A 96 5.82 11.33 8.71
N THR A 97 5.08 10.26 8.46
CA THR A 97 3.68 10.09 8.84
C THR A 97 3.47 8.68 9.37
N TRP A 98 2.71 8.54 10.45
CA TRP A 98 2.27 7.23 10.92
C TRP A 98 1.04 6.77 10.13
N THR A 99 0.89 5.46 9.96
CA THR A 99 -0.24 4.84 9.27
C THR A 99 -0.79 3.69 10.09
N LEU A 100 -2.10 3.55 10.17
CA LEU A 100 -2.78 2.40 10.74
C LEU A 100 -3.79 1.86 9.72
N GLY A 101 -3.79 0.55 9.52
CA GLY A 101 -4.70 -0.13 8.61
C GLY A 101 -5.56 -1.19 9.31
N LEU A 102 -6.62 -1.56 8.62
CA LEU A 102 -7.46 -2.71 8.91
C LEU A 102 -7.88 -3.33 7.58
N GLY A 103 -7.41 -4.54 7.28
CA GLY A 103 -7.67 -5.24 6.03
C GLY A 103 -8.31 -6.61 6.26
N ALA A 104 -9.14 -7.04 5.31
CA ALA A 104 -9.61 -8.40 5.24
C ALA A 104 -9.75 -8.85 3.78
N GLY A 105 -9.58 -10.14 3.54
CA GLY A 105 -10.00 -10.73 2.27
C GLY A 105 -10.46 -12.15 2.41
N PHE A 106 -11.29 -12.53 1.45
CA PHE A 106 -12.16 -13.70 1.52
C PHE A 106 -12.06 -14.49 0.23
N ASN A 107 -11.77 -15.79 0.33
CA ASN A 107 -11.53 -16.69 -0.79
C ASN A 107 -12.05 -18.08 -0.45
N GLY A 108 -13.15 -18.53 -1.06
CA GLY A 108 -13.60 -19.93 -1.02
C GLY A 108 -13.71 -20.64 0.33
N GLY A 109 -13.87 -19.92 1.46
CA GLY A 109 -13.87 -20.49 2.83
C GLY A 109 -12.63 -20.16 3.66
N THR A 110 -11.66 -19.47 3.07
CA THR A 110 -10.50 -18.89 3.71
C THR A 110 -10.72 -17.39 3.97
N THR A 111 -10.30 -16.93 5.14
CA THR A 111 -10.28 -15.52 5.53
C THR A 111 -8.88 -15.14 5.98
N LEU A 112 -8.35 -14.04 5.46
CA LEU A 112 -7.16 -13.38 6.00
C LEU A 112 -7.58 -12.02 6.55
N PHE A 113 -7.11 -11.69 7.73
CA PHE A 113 -7.33 -10.44 8.43
C PHE A 113 -5.99 -9.81 8.80
N GLU A 114 -5.87 -8.50 8.65
CA GLU A 114 -4.62 -7.78 8.84
C GLU A 114 -4.84 -6.47 9.62
N VAL A 115 -4.03 -6.23 10.64
CA VAL A 115 -3.96 -4.95 11.36
C VAL A 115 -2.52 -4.47 11.42
N PRO A 116 -2.10 -3.62 10.47
CA PRO A 116 -0.74 -3.08 10.48
C PRO A 116 -0.63 -1.63 10.88
N LEU A 117 0.51 -1.37 11.51
CA LEU A 117 0.98 -0.06 11.97
C LEU A 117 2.31 0.21 11.30
N GLY A 118 2.47 1.41 10.74
CA GLY A 118 3.66 1.75 9.97
C GLY A 118 4.03 3.21 10.00
N LEU A 119 5.16 3.48 9.33
CA LEU A 119 5.69 4.82 9.12
C LEU A 119 5.96 5.00 7.64
N SER A 120 5.29 5.96 7.00
CA SER A 120 5.67 6.40 5.66
C SER A 120 6.67 7.54 5.76
N MET A 121 7.83 7.37 5.13
CA MET A 121 8.94 8.32 5.18
C MET A 121 9.45 8.62 3.78
N GLY A 122 9.62 9.90 3.44
CA GLY A 122 9.98 10.24 2.07
C GLY A 122 10.24 11.72 1.84
N ARG A 123 10.59 12.05 0.59
CA ARG A 123 10.84 13.42 0.15
C ARG A 123 10.45 13.64 -1.30
N MET A 124 9.87 14.81 -1.57
CA MET A 124 9.68 15.32 -2.92
C MET A 124 11.02 15.73 -3.51
N LEU A 125 11.36 15.13 -4.66
CA LEU A 125 12.51 15.48 -5.47
C LEU A 125 12.05 16.36 -6.63
N ASP A 126 12.68 17.52 -6.75
CA ASP A 126 12.52 18.37 -7.92
C ASP A 126 13.36 17.78 -9.07
N ALA A 127 12.69 17.02 -9.95
CA ALA A 127 13.29 16.43 -11.14
C ALA A 127 12.89 17.21 -12.41
N GLY A 128 12.80 18.54 -12.29
CA GLY A 128 12.49 19.44 -13.40
C GLY A 128 11.02 19.41 -13.77
N THR A 129 10.67 18.89 -14.94
CA THR A 129 9.29 18.91 -15.45
C THR A 129 8.37 17.87 -14.83
N LEU A 130 8.93 16.88 -14.12
CA LEU A 130 8.16 15.80 -13.50
C LEU A 130 8.62 15.64 -12.05
N PRO A 131 7.94 16.27 -11.07
CA PRO A 131 8.23 16.06 -9.66
C PRO A 131 8.03 14.59 -9.27
N ILE A 132 8.96 14.05 -8.47
CA ILE A 132 8.94 12.65 -8.02
C ILE A 132 9.00 12.62 -6.51
N GLN A 133 8.01 12.02 -5.86
CA GLN A 133 8.01 11.79 -4.42
C GLN A 133 8.50 10.38 -4.15
N LEU A 134 9.73 10.22 -3.62
CA LEU A 134 10.25 8.93 -3.20
C LEU A 134 9.95 8.68 -1.72
N TYR A 135 9.62 7.44 -1.36
CA TYR A 135 9.31 7.08 0.02
C TYR A 135 9.48 5.58 0.29
N GLY A 136 9.75 5.28 1.56
CA GLY A 136 9.72 3.93 2.12
C GLY A 136 8.69 3.83 3.23
N HIS A 137 8.13 2.63 3.42
CA HIS A 137 7.02 2.38 4.34
C HIS A 137 7.25 1.09 5.13
N PRO A 138 8.11 1.09 6.17
CA PRO A 138 8.16 -0.01 7.13
C PRO A 138 6.85 -0.15 7.90
N ARG A 139 6.40 -1.39 8.07
CA ARG A 139 5.18 -1.76 8.80
C ARG A 139 5.42 -2.99 9.67
N ILE A 140 4.68 -3.06 10.77
CA ILE A 140 4.43 -4.30 11.50
C ILE A 140 2.96 -4.63 11.39
N ALA A 141 2.61 -5.90 11.20
CA ALA A 141 1.25 -6.35 11.00
C ALA A 141 0.90 -7.49 11.94
N LEU A 142 -0.23 -7.40 12.61
CA LEU A 142 -0.88 -8.60 13.14
C LEU A 142 -1.69 -9.22 12.00
N VAL A 143 -1.35 -10.44 11.62
CA VAL A 143 -1.98 -11.16 10.52
C VAL A 143 -2.66 -12.39 11.07
N HIS A 144 -3.94 -12.55 10.79
CA HIS A 144 -4.72 -13.71 11.20
C HIS A 144 -5.26 -14.42 9.97
N PHE A 145 -4.93 -15.69 9.83
CA PHE A 145 -5.38 -16.55 8.75
C PHE A 145 -6.31 -17.62 9.31
N SER A 146 -7.47 -17.78 8.70
CA SER A 146 -8.48 -18.75 9.13
C SER A 146 -9.07 -19.50 7.93
N SER A 147 -9.22 -20.82 8.08
CA SER A 147 -9.78 -21.74 7.10
C SER A 147 -10.38 -22.94 7.81
N ASP A 148 -11.06 -23.84 7.09
CA ASP A 148 -11.63 -25.06 7.67
C ASP A 148 -10.60 -26.01 8.32
N VAL A 149 -9.32 -25.88 7.97
CA VAL A 149 -8.25 -26.80 8.39
C VAL A 149 -7.21 -26.13 9.29
N VAL A 150 -6.98 -24.82 9.11
CA VAL A 150 -5.90 -24.07 9.75
C VAL A 150 -6.44 -22.74 10.26
N ASP A 151 -6.07 -22.40 11.49
CA ASP A 151 -6.33 -21.12 12.14
C ASP A 151 -5.04 -20.66 12.83
N ASP A 152 -4.51 -19.52 12.43
CA ASP A 152 -3.19 -19.04 12.87
C ASP A 152 -3.12 -17.52 12.97
N THR A 153 -2.25 -17.02 13.86
CA THR A 153 -2.02 -15.59 14.05
C THR A 153 -0.54 -15.30 14.20
N ASP A 154 -0.04 -14.45 13.30
CA ASP A 154 1.36 -14.09 13.21
C ASP A 154 1.57 -12.59 13.37
N LEU A 155 2.77 -12.23 13.82
CA LEU A 155 3.28 -10.86 13.75
C LEU A 155 4.28 -10.79 12.58
N GLU A 156 3.95 -9.99 11.59
CA GLU A 156 4.77 -9.82 10.39
C GLU A 156 5.46 -8.46 10.37
N PHE A 157 6.63 -8.41 9.73
CA PHE A 157 7.32 -7.18 9.40
C PHE A 157 7.34 -7.01 7.89
N LEU A 158 6.87 -5.86 7.41
CA LEU A 158 6.79 -5.52 6.00
C LEU A 158 7.60 -4.26 5.74
N PHE A 159 8.13 -4.15 4.52
CA PHE A 159 8.81 -2.96 4.08
C PHE A 159 8.53 -2.72 2.60
N ASP A 160 8.01 -1.53 2.32
CA ASP A 160 7.70 -1.12 0.95
C ASP A 160 8.57 0.06 0.54
N LEU A 161 8.84 0.15 -0.76
CA LEU A 161 9.55 1.25 -1.39
C LEU A 161 8.80 1.66 -2.64
N GLY A 162 8.72 2.96 -2.90
CA GLY A 162 8.16 3.41 -4.17
C GLY A 162 8.18 4.92 -4.35
N ALA A 163 7.42 5.33 -5.37
CA ALA A 163 7.54 6.63 -6.00
C ALA A 163 6.19 7.11 -6.51
N ASP A 164 5.84 8.36 -6.25
CA ASP A 164 4.72 9.01 -6.94
C ASP A 164 5.29 9.96 -8.00
N PHE A 165 4.90 9.75 -9.27
CA PHE A 165 5.23 10.60 -10.40
C PHE A 165 4.10 11.59 -10.65
N HIS A 166 4.34 12.88 -10.44
CA HIS A 166 3.33 13.92 -10.54
C HIS A 166 3.18 14.39 -11.99
N ILE A 167 2.31 13.72 -12.75
CA ILE A 167 2.05 14.00 -14.17
C ILE A 167 1.38 15.37 -14.33
N SER A 168 0.46 15.71 -13.42
CA SER A 168 -0.21 17.01 -13.35
C SER A 168 -0.59 17.33 -11.90
N PRO A 169 -1.16 18.50 -11.59
CA PRO A 169 -1.62 18.82 -10.23
C PRO A 169 -2.61 17.78 -9.66
N ASP A 170 -3.44 17.18 -10.52
CA ASP A 170 -4.53 16.29 -10.12
C ASP A 170 -4.25 14.81 -10.43
N TRP A 171 -3.20 14.51 -11.21
CA TRP A 171 -2.88 13.14 -11.66
C TRP A 171 -1.47 12.74 -11.29
N LYS A 172 -1.37 11.58 -10.65
CA LYS A 172 -0.12 10.93 -10.32
C LYS A 172 -0.15 9.46 -10.72
N LEU A 173 1.02 8.92 -11.04
CA LEU A 173 1.24 7.49 -11.16
C LEU A 173 2.04 7.01 -9.95
N ARG A 174 1.65 5.88 -9.39
CA ARG A 174 2.32 5.21 -8.27
C ARG A 174 2.68 3.79 -8.67
#